data_AF-A0ABD3PP40-F1
#
_entry.id   AF-A0ABD3PP40-F1
#
_cell.length_a   1.000
_cell.length_b   1.000
_cell.length_c   1.000
_cell.angle_alpha   90.00
_cell.angle_beta   90.00
_cell.angle_gamma   90.00
#
_symmetry.space_group_name_H-M   'P 1'
#
loop_
_entity.id
_entity.type
_entity.pdbx_description
1 polymer ?
#
loop_
_entity_poly.entity_id
_entity_poly.type
_entity_poly.pdbx_seq_one_letter_code
_entity_poly.pdbx_strand_id
1 'polypeptide(L)'
;MPPDTDLLPPALPEPEKQEDELPALTPPPSEAITALADGECEEEDPNVDDEDPENVDDEDPDVKLELGENGLPKKKRRNKKLPLTFHEAVTYFARGIYVDIESGQLRCSCNHKPCDKWDAYGYTRHFSFKCHHKYETERLDDAEQARLKDARETFLRMNPIVEEQTLRKKRKLRDGEKLLTVDELRVQERHWMEMWKDATAQLRQLRIDLKDEVDADVRAELIADIEGLKKRKGDWAKLLGLDDASDSVVNV
;
A
#
# COMPACT_ATOMS: atom_id res chain seq x y z
N MET A 1 -12.40 -35.97 -65.64
CA MET A 1 -12.26 -36.45 -64.25
C MET A 1 -13.26 -35.68 -63.42
N PRO A 2 -14.27 -36.32 -62.81
CA PRO A 2 -15.16 -35.62 -61.89
C PRO A 2 -14.40 -35.30 -60.58
N PRO A 3 -14.63 -34.13 -59.96
CA PRO A 3 -14.06 -33.81 -58.66
C PRO A 3 -14.81 -34.58 -57.56
N ASP A 4 -14.01 -35.14 -56.65
CA ASP A 4 -14.45 -35.92 -55.48
C ASP A 4 -15.44 -35.16 -54.61
N THR A 5 -16.56 -35.83 -54.35
CA THR A 5 -17.60 -35.46 -53.40
C THR A 5 -17.14 -35.61 -51.96
N ASP A 6 -17.31 -34.51 -51.22
CA ASP A 6 -17.52 -34.35 -49.77
C ASP A 6 -17.54 -35.61 -48.89
N LEU A 7 -16.53 -35.71 -48.03
CA LEU A 7 -16.60 -36.48 -46.79
C LEU A 7 -16.86 -35.51 -45.63
N LEU A 8 -18.15 -35.30 -45.34
CA LEU A 8 -18.59 -34.68 -44.09
C LEU A 8 -18.22 -35.59 -42.91
N PRO A 9 -17.55 -35.07 -41.85
CA PRO A 9 -17.26 -35.85 -40.66
C PRO A 9 -18.54 -36.23 -39.91
N PRO A 10 -18.55 -37.38 -39.21
CA PRO A 10 -19.71 -37.87 -38.48
C PRO A 10 -20.08 -36.92 -37.33
N ALA A 11 -21.38 -36.67 -37.20
CA ALA A 11 -21.95 -35.88 -36.12
C ALA A 11 -21.58 -36.46 -34.75
N LEU A 12 -21.02 -35.61 -33.89
CA LEU A 12 -20.75 -35.95 -32.49
C LEU A 12 -22.08 -36.16 -31.75
N PRO A 13 -22.18 -37.17 -30.87
CA PRO A 13 -23.37 -37.41 -30.07
C PRO A 13 -23.58 -36.25 -29.08
N GLU A 14 -24.82 -35.76 -29.04
CA GLU A 14 -25.25 -34.73 -28.09
C GLU A 14 -25.18 -35.27 -26.66
N PRO A 15 -24.72 -34.46 -25.68
CA PRO A 15 -24.68 -34.88 -24.29
C PRO A 15 -26.10 -35.02 -23.73
N GLU A 16 -26.41 -36.22 -23.24
CA GLU A 16 -27.62 -36.50 -22.47
C GLU A 16 -27.73 -35.53 -21.29
N LYS A 17 -28.86 -34.80 -21.24
CA LYS A 17 -29.21 -33.95 -20.11
C LYS A 17 -29.50 -34.85 -18.90
N GLN A 18 -28.53 -34.92 -18.01
CA GLN A 18 -28.71 -35.49 -16.69
C GLN A 18 -29.49 -34.47 -15.85
N GLU A 19 -30.80 -34.68 -15.74
CA GLU A 19 -31.69 -33.91 -14.87
C GLU A 19 -31.44 -34.37 -13.43
N ASP A 20 -30.49 -33.71 -12.75
CA ASP A 20 -30.34 -33.83 -11.30
C ASP A 20 -31.54 -33.16 -10.62
N GLU A 21 -32.45 -34.02 -10.15
CA GLU A 21 -33.57 -33.69 -9.28
C GLU A 21 -33.02 -33.18 -7.94
N LEU A 22 -32.90 -31.85 -7.80
CA LEU A 22 -32.51 -31.21 -6.54
C LEU A 22 -33.61 -31.43 -5.50
N PRO A 23 -33.31 -32.03 -4.33
CA PRO A 23 -34.29 -32.17 -3.25
C PRO A 23 -34.67 -30.79 -2.72
N ALA A 24 -35.98 -30.55 -2.61
CA ALA A 24 -36.56 -29.36 -2.04
C ALA A 24 -36.06 -29.14 -0.59
N LEU A 25 -35.19 -28.15 -0.41
CA LEU A 25 -34.83 -27.61 0.89
C LEU A 25 -36.05 -26.88 1.46
N THR A 26 -36.78 -27.55 2.34
CA THR A 26 -37.71 -26.88 3.24
C THR A 26 -36.91 -25.99 4.20
N PRO A 27 -37.33 -24.73 4.43
CA PRO A 27 -36.67 -23.87 5.41
C PRO A 27 -36.91 -24.43 6.83
N PRO A 28 -35.91 -24.40 7.72
CA PRO A 28 -36.11 -24.76 9.11
C PRO A 28 -37.06 -23.76 9.79
N PRO A 29 -37.85 -24.20 10.78
CA PRO A 29 -38.72 -23.32 11.54
C PRO A 29 -37.88 -22.30 12.32
N SER A 30 -38.34 -21.06 12.28
CA SER A 30 -37.84 -19.93 13.06
C SER A 30 -37.93 -20.25 14.56
N GLU A 31 -36.81 -20.69 15.14
CA GLU A 31 -36.66 -20.69 16.59
C GLU A 31 -36.32 -19.28 17.05
N ALA A 32 -37.24 -18.75 17.85
CA ALA A 32 -37.12 -17.49 18.56
C ALA A 32 -35.88 -17.52 19.45
N ILE A 33 -34.87 -16.75 19.07
CA ILE A 33 -33.75 -16.45 19.96
C ILE A 33 -34.24 -15.37 20.93
N THR A 34 -34.52 -15.84 22.13
CA THR A 34 -34.71 -15.08 23.35
C THR A 34 -33.68 -13.95 23.48
N ALA A 35 -34.21 -12.73 23.62
CA ALA A 35 -33.55 -11.65 24.31
C ALA A 35 -33.08 -12.12 25.69
N LEU A 36 -31.81 -11.87 26.03
CA LEU A 36 -31.26 -11.68 27.37
C LEU A 36 -29.74 -11.62 27.26
N ALA A 37 -29.20 -10.40 27.24
CA ALA A 37 -27.85 -10.09 27.72
C ALA A 37 -27.78 -8.57 27.91
N ASP A 38 -28.39 -8.09 29.00
CA ASP A 38 -27.94 -6.87 29.67
C ASP A 38 -26.52 -7.16 30.18
N GLY A 39 -25.53 -6.87 29.35
CA GLY A 39 -24.13 -6.83 29.73
C GLY A 39 -23.77 -5.37 29.96
N GLU A 40 -23.91 -4.92 31.21
CA GLU A 40 -23.26 -3.71 31.71
C GLU A 40 -21.75 -3.87 31.46
N CYS A 41 -21.23 -3.21 30.42
CA CYS A 41 -19.79 -3.01 30.33
C CYS A 41 -19.47 -1.86 31.28
N GLU A 42 -18.87 -2.20 32.42
CA GLU A 42 -18.26 -1.22 33.30
C GLU A 42 -17.19 -0.47 32.50
N GLU A 43 -17.41 0.83 32.32
CA GLU A 43 -16.42 1.78 31.85
C GLU A 43 -15.32 1.91 32.91
N GLU A 44 -14.33 1.03 32.85
CA GLU A 44 -13.03 1.32 33.48
C GLU A 44 -12.24 2.19 32.51
N ASP A 45 -12.26 3.50 32.78
CA ASP A 45 -11.28 4.47 32.28
C ASP A 45 -9.87 4.05 32.76
N PRO A 46 -8.96 3.57 31.90
CA PRO A 46 -7.56 3.60 32.25
C PRO A 46 -7.13 5.06 32.11
N ASN A 47 -7.13 5.76 33.23
CA ASN A 47 -6.38 7.00 33.40
C ASN A 47 -4.88 6.62 33.29
N VAL A 48 -4.42 6.41 32.06
CA VAL A 48 -3.00 6.34 31.74
C VAL A 48 -2.55 7.78 31.80
N ASP A 49 -1.92 8.13 32.92
CA ASP A 49 -1.00 9.26 33.00
C ASP A 49 0.08 9.04 31.92
N ASP A 50 -0.23 9.49 30.71
CA ASP A 50 0.68 9.74 29.61
C ASP A 50 1.61 10.87 30.08
N GLU A 51 2.63 10.50 30.85
CA GLU A 51 3.82 11.34 31.00
C GLU A 51 4.43 11.49 29.61
N ASP A 52 4.01 12.56 28.95
CA ASP A 52 4.52 13.09 27.70
C ASP A 52 6.06 13.07 27.75
N PRO A 53 6.74 12.12 27.08
CA PRO A 53 8.19 12.11 27.06
C PRO A 53 8.58 13.38 26.34
N GLU A 54 9.17 14.32 27.09
CA GLU A 54 9.66 15.61 26.62
C GLU A 54 10.11 15.46 25.16
N ASN A 55 9.26 15.98 24.28
CA ASN A 55 9.54 16.10 22.88
C ASN A 55 10.67 17.11 22.79
N VAL A 56 11.90 16.60 22.94
CA VAL A 56 13.11 17.37 22.70
C VAL A 56 13.02 17.70 21.23
N ASP A 57 12.53 18.90 20.94
CA ASP A 57 12.58 19.53 19.64
C ASP A 57 14.05 19.59 19.23
N ASP A 58 14.53 18.51 18.61
CA ASP A 58 15.70 18.47 17.74
C ASP A 58 15.36 19.39 16.55
N GLU A 59 15.43 20.70 16.81
CA GLU A 59 15.42 21.71 15.78
C GLU A 59 16.65 21.51 14.91
N ASP A 60 16.49 20.78 13.82
CA ASP A 60 17.43 20.75 12.69
C ASP A 60 17.69 22.22 12.25
N PRO A 61 18.87 22.80 12.54
CA PRO A 61 19.08 24.24 12.42
C PRO A 61 19.33 24.71 10.98
N ASP A 62 18.93 23.95 9.95
CA ASP A 62 19.27 24.26 8.56
C ASP A 62 18.13 24.07 7.55
N VAL A 63 16.87 24.21 7.98
CA VAL A 63 15.76 24.41 7.03
C VAL A 63 15.70 25.89 6.65
N LYS A 64 16.51 26.26 5.66
CA LYS A 64 16.51 27.57 5.02
C LYS A 64 15.12 27.88 4.43
N LEU A 65 14.26 28.52 5.22
CA LEU A 65 12.93 28.98 4.82
C LEU A 65 13.08 30.11 3.78
N GLU A 66 12.97 29.76 2.50
CA GLU A 66 12.94 30.76 1.43
C GLU A 66 11.66 31.61 1.53
N LEU A 67 11.81 32.80 2.11
CA LEU A 67 10.80 33.85 2.12
C LEU A 67 10.50 34.28 0.68
N GLY A 68 9.24 34.15 0.25
CA GLY A 68 8.80 34.70 -1.03
C GLY A 68 8.74 36.23 -0.99
N GLU A 69 8.79 36.89 -2.15
CA GLU A 69 8.79 38.36 -2.32
C GLU A 69 7.64 39.13 -1.64
N ASN A 70 6.62 38.44 -1.12
CA ASN A 70 5.47 39.05 -0.44
C ASN A 70 5.41 38.76 1.07
N GLY A 71 6.47 38.19 1.67
CA GLY A 71 6.53 37.93 3.13
C GLY A 71 5.54 36.88 3.65
N LEU A 72 4.77 36.22 2.77
CA LEU A 72 3.86 35.14 3.11
C LEU A 72 4.53 33.78 2.83
N PRO A 73 4.42 32.80 3.75
CA PRO A 73 4.96 31.47 3.51
C PRO A 73 4.33 30.87 2.25
N LYS A 74 5.16 30.56 1.25
CA LYS A 74 4.72 29.87 0.03
C LYS A 74 4.14 28.53 0.45
N LYS A 75 2.81 28.41 0.49
CA LYS A 75 2.13 27.13 0.72
C LYS A 75 2.64 26.17 -0.35
N LYS A 76 3.45 25.19 0.06
CA LYS A 76 4.02 24.15 -0.81
C LYS A 76 2.85 23.56 -1.60
N ARG A 77 2.78 23.86 -2.91
CA ARG A 77 1.73 23.33 -3.78
C ARG A 77 1.93 21.83 -3.74
N ARG A 78 1.01 21.10 -3.09
CA ARG A 78 1.07 19.63 -3.08
C ARG A 78 1.08 19.19 -4.54
N ASN A 79 2.07 18.37 -4.92
CA ASN A 79 2.06 17.71 -6.21
C ASN A 79 0.69 17.05 -6.36
N LYS A 80 -0.07 17.46 -7.37
CA LYS A 80 -1.38 16.88 -7.65
C LYS A 80 -1.11 15.40 -7.95
N LYS A 81 -1.41 14.53 -6.99
CA LYS A 81 -1.24 13.09 -7.18
C LYS A 81 -2.20 12.66 -8.28
N LEU A 82 -1.75 11.71 -9.10
CA LEU A 82 -2.59 11.11 -10.13
C LEU A 82 -3.76 10.39 -9.44
N PRO A 83 -4.96 10.37 -10.06
CA PRO A 83 -6.06 9.52 -9.61
C PRO A 83 -5.59 8.06 -9.52
N LEU A 84 -6.13 7.30 -8.56
CA LEU A 84 -5.80 5.89 -8.45
C LEU A 84 -6.26 5.12 -9.69
N THR A 85 -5.50 4.10 -10.04
CA THR A 85 -5.98 3.09 -10.99
C THR A 85 -7.10 2.27 -10.36
N PHE A 86 -7.94 1.65 -11.19
CA PHE A 86 -9.02 0.78 -10.71
C PHE A 86 -8.53 -0.33 -9.78
N HIS A 87 -7.41 -0.97 -10.13
CA HIS A 87 -6.79 -2.02 -9.32
C HIS A 87 -6.32 -1.52 -7.96
N GLU A 88 -5.72 -0.33 -7.89
CA GLU A 88 -5.33 0.29 -6.62
C GLU A 88 -6.56 0.66 -5.79
N ALA A 89 -7.59 1.26 -6.40
CA ALA A 89 -8.80 1.67 -5.70
C ALA A 89 -9.57 0.48 -5.10
N VAL A 90 -9.59 -0.66 -5.81
CA VAL A 90 -10.22 -1.90 -5.34
C VAL A 90 -9.50 -2.51 -4.13
N THR A 91 -8.27 -2.13 -3.82
CA THR A 91 -7.62 -2.54 -2.55
C THR A 91 -8.33 -1.96 -1.32
N TYR A 92 -9.09 -0.88 -1.47
CA TYR A 92 -9.88 -0.26 -0.41
C TYR A 92 -11.30 -0.85 -0.27
N PHE A 93 -11.58 -2.03 -0.84
CA PHE A 93 -12.92 -2.65 -0.80
C PHE A 93 -13.45 -2.88 0.62
N ALA A 94 -12.56 -3.17 1.57
CA ALA A 94 -12.90 -3.35 2.98
C ALA A 94 -13.52 -2.09 3.61
N ARG A 95 -13.31 -0.92 2.99
CA ARG A 95 -13.90 0.36 3.39
C ARG A 95 -15.07 0.78 2.49
N GLY A 96 -15.68 -0.15 1.76
CA GLY A 96 -16.86 0.15 0.95
C GLY A 96 -16.60 0.67 -0.47
N ILE A 97 -15.40 0.50 -1.02
CA ILE A 97 -15.16 0.81 -2.44
C ILE A 97 -15.45 -0.39 -3.31
N TYR A 98 -16.20 -0.20 -4.38
CA TYR A 98 -16.44 -1.25 -5.36
C TYR A 98 -16.49 -0.68 -6.78
N VAL A 99 -16.28 -1.55 -7.76
CA VAL A 99 -16.52 -1.23 -9.17
C VAL A 99 -17.93 -1.68 -9.52
N ASP A 100 -18.73 -0.75 -10.00
CA ASP A 100 -20.05 -1.07 -10.51
C ASP A 100 -19.92 -1.77 -11.87
N ILE A 101 -20.41 -3.01 -11.98
CA ILE A 101 -20.21 -3.86 -13.15
C ILE A 101 -20.96 -3.28 -14.37
N GLU A 102 -22.10 -2.63 -14.15
CA GLU A 102 -22.91 -2.07 -15.24
C GLU A 102 -22.27 -0.82 -15.84
N SER A 103 -21.79 0.08 -14.98
CA SER A 103 -21.19 1.36 -15.42
C SER A 103 -19.68 1.30 -15.62
N GLY A 104 -19.00 0.31 -15.06
CA GLY A 104 -17.53 0.22 -15.02
C GLY A 104 -16.88 1.30 -14.16
N GLN A 105 -17.64 2.03 -13.33
CA GLN A 105 -17.13 3.14 -12.52
C GLN A 105 -16.85 2.72 -11.08
N LEU A 106 -15.85 3.33 -10.46
CA LEU A 106 -15.59 3.19 -9.02
C LEU A 106 -16.64 3.97 -8.25
N ARG A 107 -17.25 3.33 -7.25
CA ARG A 107 -18.24 3.95 -6.37
C ARG A 107 -17.94 3.67 -4.91
N CYS A 108 -18.32 4.61 -4.04
CA CYS A 108 -18.39 4.38 -2.59
C CYS A 108 -19.75 3.80 -2.21
N SER A 109 -19.80 2.72 -1.44
CA SER A 109 -21.05 2.14 -0.94
C SER A 109 -21.82 3.07 0.01
N CYS A 110 -21.13 4.01 0.65
CA CYS A 110 -21.72 5.01 1.53
C CYS A 110 -22.76 5.92 0.85
N ASN A 111 -22.57 6.26 -0.43
CA ASN A 111 -23.41 7.22 -1.15
C ASN A 111 -23.60 6.88 -2.64
N HIS A 112 -23.03 5.77 -3.09
CA HIS A 112 -22.97 5.29 -4.47
C HIS A 112 -22.49 6.34 -5.48
N LYS A 113 -21.74 7.36 -5.04
CA LYS A 113 -21.18 8.39 -5.92
C LYS A 113 -19.91 7.90 -6.60
N PRO A 114 -19.66 8.34 -7.85
CA PRO A 114 -18.44 8.00 -8.56
C PRO A 114 -17.21 8.61 -7.87
N CYS A 115 -16.16 7.81 -7.71
CA CYS A 115 -14.91 8.21 -7.07
C CYS A 115 -13.66 8.07 -7.98
N ASP A 116 -13.84 7.92 -9.29
CA ASP A 116 -12.75 7.74 -10.28
C ASP A 116 -11.68 8.84 -10.30
N LYS A 117 -11.99 10.02 -9.73
CA LYS A 117 -11.09 11.18 -9.69
C LYS A 117 -10.32 11.28 -8.37
N TRP A 118 -10.52 10.35 -7.44
CA TRP A 118 -9.90 10.41 -6.13
C TRP A 118 -8.46 9.90 -6.22
N ASP A 119 -7.54 10.68 -5.64
CA ASP A 119 -6.20 10.22 -5.35
C ASP A 119 -6.19 9.51 -3.99
N ALA A 120 -5.02 8.96 -3.60
CA ALA A 120 -4.91 8.18 -2.36
C ALA A 120 -5.35 9.01 -1.15
N TYR A 121 -5.02 10.30 -1.17
CA TYR A 121 -5.43 11.23 -0.12
C TYR A 121 -6.94 11.48 -0.10
N GLY A 122 -7.57 11.63 -1.26
CA GLY A 122 -9.03 11.76 -1.40
C GLY A 122 -9.77 10.57 -0.82
N TYR A 123 -9.31 9.34 -1.12
CA TYR A 123 -9.84 8.12 -0.51
C TYR A 123 -9.68 8.14 1.02
N THR A 124 -8.46 8.32 1.54
CA THR A 124 -8.22 8.36 3.00
C THR A 124 -9.08 9.41 3.70
N ARG A 125 -9.16 10.62 3.14
CA ARG A 125 -9.95 11.72 3.70
C ARG A 125 -11.45 11.40 3.66
N HIS A 126 -11.93 10.75 2.61
CA HIS A 126 -13.34 10.40 2.52
C HIS A 126 -13.78 9.50 3.68
N PHE A 127 -12.99 8.46 3.98
CA PHE A 127 -13.27 7.53 5.08
C PHE A 127 -13.17 8.16 6.47
N SER A 128 -12.42 9.26 6.60
CA SER A 128 -12.35 10.02 7.87
C SER A 128 -13.59 10.88 8.15
N PHE A 129 -14.51 11.04 7.19
CA PHE A 129 -15.70 11.86 7.41
C PHE A 129 -16.77 11.11 8.21
N LYS A 130 -17.49 11.85 9.07
CA LYS A 130 -18.59 11.34 9.89
C LYS A 130 -19.64 10.55 9.10
N CYS A 131 -19.90 10.93 7.85
CA CYS A 131 -20.88 10.23 7.02
C CYS A 131 -20.46 8.80 6.66
N HIS A 132 -19.16 8.56 6.46
CA HIS A 132 -18.65 7.22 6.16
C HIS A 132 -18.54 6.41 7.44
N HIS A 133 -18.07 7.01 8.52
CA HIS A 133 -18.00 6.33 9.82
C HIS A 133 -19.38 5.83 10.28
N LYS A 134 -20.43 6.65 10.13
CA LYS A 134 -21.81 6.23 10.39
C LYS A 134 -22.23 5.03 9.52
N TYR A 135 -21.80 5.00 8.26
CA TYR A 135 -22.09 3.89 7.37
C TYR A 135 -21.34 2.61 7.76
N GLU A 136 -20.07 2.71 8.16
CA GLU A 136 -19.30 1.58 8.68
C GLU A 136 -19.98 0.96 9.91
N THR A 137 -20.48 1.79 10.83
CA THR A 137 -21.13 1.31 12.06
C THR A 137 -22.53 0.74 11.84
N GLU A 138 -23.33 1.34 10.94
CA GLU A 138 -24.76 0.99 10.81
C GLU A 138 -25.07 0.05 9.64
N ARG A 139 -24.22 0.01 8.62
CA ARG A 139 -24.57 -0.58 7.32
C ARG A 139 -23.52 -1.49 6.71
N LEU A 140 -22.29 -1.50 7.22
CA LEU A 140 -21.24 -2.39 6.74
C LEU A 140 -21.31 -3.74 7.47
N ASP A 141 -22.48 -4.38 7.40
CA ASP A 141 -22.70 -5.71 7.94
C ASP A 141 -21.98 -6.79 7.11
N ASP A 142 -21.96 -8.03 7.61
CA ASP A 142 -21.30 -9.15 6.96
C ASP A 142 -21.85 -9.40 5.54
N ALA A 143 -23.13 -9.12 5.31
CA ALA A 143 -23.77 -9.28 4.01
C ALA A 143 -23.25 -8.25 2.99
N GLU A 144 -23.13 -6.99 3.41
CA GLU A 144 -22.57 -5.93 2.56
C GLU A 144 -21.07 -6.16 2.31
N GLN A 145 -20.31 -6.62 3.31
CA GLN A 145 -18.91 -6.99 3.12
C GLN A 145 -18.75 -8.14 2.12
N ALA A 146 -19.62 -9.16 2.18
CA ALA A 146 -19.65 -10.24 1.20
C ALA A 146 -19.94 -9.71 -0.21
N ARG A 147 -20.94 -8.84 -0.37
CA ARG A 147 -21.26 -8.20 -1.66
C ARG A 147 -20.07 -7.42 -2.23
N LEU A 148 -19.37 -6.65 -1.40
CA LEU A 148 -18.19 -5.87 -1.81
C LEU A 148 -17.02 -6.78 -2.21
N LYS A 149 -16.84 -7.89 -1.50
CA LYS A 149 -15.84 -8.90 -1.83
C LYS A 149 -16.14 -9.57 -3.17
N ASP A 150 -17.38 -9.98 -3.41
CA ASP A 150 -17.82 -10.58 -4.68
C ASP A 150 -17.67 -9.62 -5.86
N ALA A 151 -17.99 -8.33 -5.66
CA ALA A 151 -17.78 -7.29 -6.66
C ALA A 151 -16.29 -7.11 -7.00
N ARG A 152 -15.42 -7.12 -5.98
CA ARG A 152 -13.95 -7.08 -6.16
C ARG A 152 -13.46 -8.31 -6.93
N GLU A 153 -13.87 -9.51 -6.54
CA GLU A 153 -13.45 -10.75 -7.20
C GLU A 153 -13.93 -10.81 -8.65
N THR A 154 -15.17 -10.37 -8.91
CA THR A 154 -15.70 -10.27 -10.27
C THR A 154 -14.89 -9.30 -11.13
N PHE A 155 -14.56 -8.13 -10.58
CA PHE A 155 -13.71 -7.16 -11.27
C PHE A 155 -12.33 -7.73 -11.60
N LEU A 156 -11.66 -8.38 -10.63
CA LEU A 156 -10.33 -8.96 -10.82
C LEU A 156 -10.34 -10.15 -11.80
N ARG A 157 -11.43 -10.91 -11.84
CA ARG A 157 -11.63 -11.99 -12.83
C ARG A 157 -11.77 -11.43 -14.25
N MET A 158 -12.48 -10.32 -14.42
CA MET A 158 -12.65 -9.66 -15.73
C MET A 158 -11.42 -8.86 -16.15
N ASN A 159 -10.68 -8.33 -15.18
CA ASN A 159 -9.51 -7.48 -15.39
C ASN A 159 -8.31 -8.06 -14.62
N PRO A 160 -7.76 -9.21 -15.08
CA PRO A 160 -6.61 -9.83 -14.42
C PRO A 160 -5.45 -8.82 -14.36
N ILE A 161 -4.77 -8.77 -13.22
CA ILE A 161 -3.58 -7.93 -13.04
C ILE A 161 -2.50 -8.47 -13.98
N VAL A 162 -2.31 -7.81 -15.12
CA VAL A 162 -1.18 -8.10 -15.99
C VAL A 162 0.04 -7.49 -15.33
N GLU A 163 0.86 -8.35 -14.72
CA GLU A 163 2.08 -8.02 -13.95
C GLU A 163 3.12 -7.22 -14.76
N GLU A 164 2.90 -6.98 -16.06
CA GLU A 164 3.78 -6.21 -16.94
C GLU A 164 3.89 -4.71 -16.61
N GLN A 165 2.90 -4.09 -15.97
CA GLN A 165 2.94 -2.63 -15.73
C GLN A 165 3.79 -2.20 -14.53
N THR A 166 4.03 -3.08 -13.55
CA THR A 166 4.99 -2.82 -12.46
C THR A 166 6.45 -3.03 -12.91
N LEU A 167 6.66 -3.64 -14.07
CA LEU A 167 7.98 -3.89 -14.66
C LEU A 167 8.52 -2.74 -15.53
N ARG A 168 7.85 -1.58 -15.60
CA ARG A 168 8.34 -0.42 -16.40
C ARG A 168 9.55 0.32 -15.81
N LYS A 169 10.12 -0.16 -14.69
CA LYS A 169 11.52 0.11 -14.31
C LYS A 169 12.39 -1.14 -14.42
N LYS A 170 12.20 -1.97 -15.45
CA LYS A 170 13.24 -2.91 -15.89
C LYS A 170 14.45 -2.10 -16.37
N ARG A 171 15.33 -1.74 -15.42
CA ARG A 171 16.77 -1.69 -15.68
C ARG A 171 17.06 -2.94 -16.50
N LYS A 172 17.67 -2.79 -17.67
CA LYS A 172 18.12 -3.93 -18.48
C LYS A 172 18.94 -4.83 -17.55
N LEU A 173 18.35 -5.94 -17.08
CA LEU A 173 19.10 -6.95 -16.35
C LEU A 173 20.29 -7.29 -17.25
N ARG A 174 21.50 -7.21 -16.70
CA ARG A 174 22.68 -7.65 -17.44
C ARG A 174 22.54 -9.15 -17.66
N ASP A 175 22.95 -9.63 -18.83
CA ASP A 175 22.92 -11.06 -19.15
C ASP A 175 23.59 -11.87 -18.03
N GLY A 176 22.81 -12.75 -17.38
CA GLY A 176 23.25 -13.60 -16.26
C GLY A 176 22.72 -13.21 -14.87
N GLU A 177 22.02 -12.09 -14.72
CA GLU A 177 21.41 -11.70 -13.46
C GLU A 177 20.13 -12.54 -13.23
N LYS A 178 20.10 -13.36 -12.17
CA LYS A 178 18.91 -14.12 -11.79
C LYS A 178 17.87 -13.15 -11.25
N LEU A 179 16.63 -13.24 -11.76
CA LEU A 179 15.50 -12.57 -11.13
C LEU A 179 15.29 -13.19 -9.74
N LEU A 180 15.57 -12.43 -8.69
CA LEU A 180 15.22 -12.85 -7.34
C LEU A 180 13.71 -12.99 -7.22
N THR A 181 13.29 -14.04 -6.53
CA THR A 181 11.89 -14.18 -6.10
C THR A 181 11.53 -13.08 -5.10
N VAL A 182 10.23 -12.81 -4.93
CA VAL A 182 9.74 -11.77 -4.01
C VAL A 182 10.25 -11.99 -2.58
N ASP A 183 10.34 -13.24 -2.13
CA ASP A 183 10.81 -13.54 -0.77
C ASP A 183 12.32 -13.35 -0.62
N GLU A 184 13.11 -13.71 -1.64
CA GLU A 184 14.56 -13.44 -1.64
C GLU A 184 14.82 -11.92 -1.66
N LEU A 185 14.03 -11.15 -2.41
CA LEU A 185 14.14 -9.70 -2.44
C LEU A 185 13.87 -9.09 -1.05
N ARG A 186 12.83 -9.55 -0.35
CA ARG A 186 12.53 -9.10 1.02
C ARG A 186 13.65 -9.46 2.01
N VAL A 187 14.29 -10.61 1.85
CA VAL A 187 15.45 -10.99 2.68
C VAL A 187 16.62 -10.05 2.42
N GLN A 188 16.91 -9.73 1.16
CA GLN A 188 17.96 -8.77 0.81
C GLN A 188 17.66 -7.36 1.31
N GLU A 189 16.43 -6.87 1.15
CA GLU A 189 16.01 -5.57 1.66
C GLU A 189 16.18 -5.47 3.18
N ARG A 190 15.79 -6.51 3.93
CA ARG A 190 16.03 -6.55 5.39
C ARG A 190 17.52 -6.48 5.73
N HIS A 191 18.34 -7.25 5.02
CA HIS A 191 19.78 -7.24 5.24
C HIS A 191 20.41 -5.88 4.92
N TRP A 192 20.05 -5.25 3.81
CA TRP A 192 20.54 -3.90 3.47
C TRP A 192 20.08 -2.86 4.49
N MET A 193 18.85 -2.98 4.99
CA MET A 193 18.34 -2.10 6.04
C MET A 193 19.12 -2.25 7.35
N GLU A 194 19.47 -3.47 7.74
CA GLU A 194 20.31 -3.75 8.90
C GLU A 194 21.71 -3.13 8.73
N MET A 195 22.38 -3.37 7.60
CA MET A 195 23.69 -2.78 7.30
C MET A 195 23.67 -1.25 7.27
N TRP A 196 22.57 -0.65 6.79
CA TRP A 196 22.39 0.80 6.79
C TRP A 196 22.20 1.38 8.20
N LYS A 197 21.45 0.69 9.07
CA LYS A 197 21.29 1.05 10.49
C LYS A 197 22.61 0.94 11.24
N ASP A 198 23.35 -0.15 11.05
CA ASP A 198 24.64 -0.38 11.67
C ASP A 198 25.66 0.69 11.26
N ALA A 199 25.74 1.02 9.97
CA ALA A 199 26.58 2.11 9.49
C ALA A 199 26.17 3.47 10.08
N THR A 200 24.87 3.69 10.31
CA THR A 200 24.38 4.93 10.95
C THR A 200 24.79 5.00 12.42
N ALA A 201 24.68 3.89 13.16
CA ALA A 201 25.11 3.79 14.55
C ALA A 201 26.63 3.97 14.69
N GLN A 202 27.42 3.28 13.85
CA GLN A 202 28.88 3.42 13.81
C GLN A 202 29.32 4.85 13.46
N LEU A 203 28.66 5.51 12.49
CA LEU A 203 28.94 6.93 12.20
C LEU A 203 28.67 7.84 13.40
N ARG A 204 27.64 7.54 14.20
CA ARG A 204 27.35 8.29 15.43
C ARG A 204 28.47 8.10 16.44
N GLN A 205 28.92 6.85 16.65
CA GLN A 205 30.00 6.53 17.58
C GLN A 205 31.32 7.19 17.18
N LEU A 206 31.77 7.04 15.92
CA LEU A 206 33.02 7.65 15.44
C LEU A 206 33.02 9.19 15.56
N ARG A 207 31.85 9.84 15.43
CA ARG A 207 31.73 11.29 15.64
C ARG A 207 31.84 11.70 17.11
N ILE A 208 31.45 10.82 18.03
CA ILE A 208 31.64 11.03 19.47
C ILE A 208 33.14 10.85 19.76
N ASP A 209 33.73 9.75 19.32
CA ASP A 209 35.16 9.45 19.53
C ASP A 209 36.05 10.57 18.96
N LEU A 210 35.73 11.10 17.77
CA LEU A 210 36.46 12.20 17.15
C LEU A 210 36.40 13.53 17.95
N LYS A 211 35.36 13.75 18.76
CA LYS A 211 35.26 14.95 19.62
C LYS A 211 36.18 14.86 20.82
N ASP A 212 36.35 13.67 21.36
CA ASP A 212 37.12 13.43 22.58
C ASP A 212 38.60 13.15 22.29
N GLU A 213 38.94 12.76 21.05
CA GLU A 213 40.31 12.49 20.63
C GLU A 213 41.15 13.77 20.46
N VAL A 214 42.35 13.76 21.04
CA VAL A 214 43.27 14.91 21.06
C VAL A 214 44.46 14.68 20.13
N ASP A 215 44.82 13.43 19.87
CA ASP A 215 45.94 13.07 19.00
C ASP A 215 45.62 13.38 17.53
N ALA A 216 46.48 14.16 16.87
CA ALA A 216 46.25 14.63 15.50
C ALA A 216 46.26 13.50 14.47
N ASP A 217 47.11 12.49 14.66
CA ASP A 217 47.24 11.37 13.72
C ASP A 217 46.01 10.45 13.84
N VAL A 218 45.57 10.15 15.07
CA VAL A 218 44.35 9.36 15.31
C VAL A 218 43.11 10.07 14.79
N ARG A 219 43.00 11.40 14.97
CA ARG A 219 41.87 12.18 14.41
C ARG A 219 41.83 12.11 12.88
N ALA A 220 42.98 12.14 12.21
CA ALA A 220 43.03 12.02 10.75
C ALA A 220 42.51 10.65 10.28
N GLU A 221 42.86 9.57 10.98
CA GLU A 221 42.33 8.23 10.71
C GLU A 221 40.82 8.16 10.94
N LEU A 222 40.31 8.67 12.07
CA LEU A 222 38.87 8.70 12.36
C LEU A 222 38.07 9.49 11.32
N ILE A 223 38.61 10.59 10.79
CA ILE A 223 37.97 11.34 9.70
C ILE A 223 37.88 10.49 8.43
N ALA A 224 38.95 9.79 8.07
CA ALA A 224 38.97 8.91 6.90
C ALA A 224 37.96 7.76 7.03
N ASP A 225 37.84 7.17 8.23
CA ASP A 225 36.86 6.12 8.52
C ASP A 225 35.42 6.63 8.42
N ILE A 226 35.15 7.83 8.95
CA ILE A 226 33.84 8.49 8.81
C ILE A 226 33.49 8.70 7.34
N GLU A 227 34.43 9.15 6.51
CA GLU A 227 34.20 9.33 5.07
C GLU A 227 33.95 8.00 4.35
N GLY A 228 34.76 6.98 4.63
CA GLY A 228 34.58 5.63 4.07
C GLY A 228 33.24 5.01 4.47
N LEU A 229 32.81 5.21 5.71
CA LEU A 229 31.54 4.71 6.22
C LEU A 229 30.33 5.49 5.67
N LYS A 230 30.45 6.81 5.48
CA LYS A 230 29.44 7.62 4.76
C LYS A 230 29.19 7.11 3.35
N LYS A 231 30.27 6.79 2.61
CA LYS A 231 30.16 6.23 1.26
C LYS A 231 29.42 4.89 1.24
N ARG A 232 29.83 3.96 2.11
CA ARG A 232 29.17 2.63 2.24
C ARG A 232 27.70 2.77 2.64
N LYS A 233 27.39 3.66 3.59
CA LYS A 233 26.01 3.96 3.99
C LYS A 233 25.18 4.45 2.80
N GLY A 234 25.74 5.36 1.98
CA GLY A 234 25.08 5.84 0.76
C GLY A 234 24.82 4.73 -0.25
N ASP A 235 25.75 3.80 -0.43
CA ASP A 235 25.56 2.65 -1.32
C ASP A 235 24.39 1.75 -0.86
N TRP A 236 24.23 1.53 0.45
CA TRP A 236 23.05 0.83 1.00
C TRP A 236 21.76 1.64 0.84
N ALA A 237 21.81 2.96 1.02
CA ALA A 237 20.65 3.82 0.80
C ALA A 237 20.15 3.77 -0.66
N LYS A 238 21.08 3.72 -1.64
CA LYS A 238 20.75 3.54 -3.06
C LYS A 238 20.08 2.21 -3.35
N LEU A 239 20.54 1.12 -2.73
CA LEU A 239 19.92 -0.20 -2.90
C LEU A 239 18.49 -0.23 -2.33
N LEU A 240 18.25 0.49 -1.23
CA LEU A 240 16.94 0.64 -0.60
C LEU A 240 16.03 1.67 -1.28
N GLY A 241 16.55 2.44 -2.25
CA GLY A 241 15.80 3.53 -2.88
C GLY A 241 15.51 4.72 -1.97
N LEU A 242 16.25 4.89 -0.87
CA LEU A 242 16.07 6.00 0.08
C LEU A 242 16.63 7.33 -0.46
N ASP A 243 17.60 7.29 -1.38
CA ASP A 243 18.26 8.48 -1.94
C ASP A 243 17.37 9.30 -2.91
N ASP A 244 16.34 8.68 -3.52
CA ASP A 244 15.47 9.38 -4.49
C ASP A 244 14.58 10.47 -3.82
N ALA A 245 14.39 10.42 -2.49
CA ALA A 245 13.57 11.37 -1.76
C ALA A 245 14.29 12.69 -1.43
N SER A 246 15.63 12.69 -1.34
CA SER A 246 16.43 13.88 -1.00
C SER A 246 16.95 14.64 -2.23
N ASP A 247 17.21 13.96 -3.35
CA ASP A 247 17.79 14.57 -4.56
C ASP A 247 16.74 15.07 -5.59
N SER A 248 15.47 14.70 -5.44
CA SER A 248 14.40 15.12 -6.38
C SER A 248 13.90 16.56 -6.18
N VAL A 249 14.50 17.33 -5.28
CA VAL A 249 14.11 18.72 -4.97
C VAL A 249 14.95 19.77 -5.73
N VAL A 250 16.02 19.38 -6.43
CA VAL A 250 16.94 20.34 -7.09
C VAL A 250 16.99 20.17 -8.61
N ASN A 251 15.83 20.23 -9.28
CA ASN A 251 15.73 20.50 -10.72
C ASN A 251 14.30 20.88 -11.11
N VAL A 252 13.86 22.07 -10.69
CA VAL A 252 12.78 22.85 -11.34
C VAL A 252 13.17 24.31 -11.34
#